data_AF-A0A8H5YTF8-F1
#
_entry.id   AF-A0A8H5YTF8-F1
#
_cell.length_a   1.000
_cell.length_b   1.000
_cell.length_c   1.000
_cell.angle_alpha   90.00
_cell.angle_beta   90.00
_cell.angle_gamma   90.00
#
_symmetry.space_group_name_H-M   'P 1'
#
loop_
_entity.id
_entity.type
_entity.pdbx_description
1 polymer ?
#
loop_
_entity_poly.entity_id
_entity_poly.type
_entity_poly.pdbx_seq_one_letter_code
_entity_poly.pdbx_strand_id
1 'polypeptide(L)'
;MRISFIDSPWCLWGPRRVWIVQEAAFSKELHLLYGDICIDWDSVGEGLAVLWQRLMLDNVPGLGGSYFSDDRKRVFAGLCNVDTMLEFRGNVNFGRVFTLSMTLQNCVGFQRSNKRDKIYAIGNLVEEPTIFPDYSMDIPTVYIQTMKDILLRSNSLDVMSFAGTGHGPRVVEPLPTWVSDWDGDTRVPRHHTSYSAGSVHDPVIPVILFDETDLSVLYLQGWERDRVGNLTEILELSANRNPVENNHILRTWYAEAEDMAIQHAMRYGEETLLESFVRTVLGNRISERGDRPARAECLEKYGLLQQ
;
A
#
# COMPACT_ATOMS: atom_id res chain seq x y z
N MET A 1 -2.75 13.11 -26.32
CA MET A 1 -3.72 13.11 -25.21
C MET A 1 -3.34 14.26 -24.27
N ARG A 2 -4.19 15.29 -24.10
CA ARG A 2 -3.87 16.43 -23.20
C ARG A 2 -3.88 15.95 -21.75
N ILE A 3 -3.00 16.47 -20.90
CA ILE A 3 -2.99 16.22 -19.44
C ILE A 3 -4.33 16.50 -18.78
N SER A 4 -5.08 17.44 -19.34
CA SER A 4 -6.44 17.71 -18.90
C SER A 4 -7.34 16.48 -18.94
N PHE A 5 -7.03 15.40 -19.67
CA PHE A 5 -7.78 14.15 -19.56
C PHE A 5 -7.70 13.55 -18.15
N ILE A 6 -6.49 13.38 -17.61
CA ILE A 6 -6.27 12.75 -16.30
C ILE A 6 -6.57 13.72 -15.15
N ASP A 7 -6.43 15.03 -15.39
CA ASP A 7 -6.65 16.11 -14.41
C ASP A 7 -8.03 16.79 -14.49
N SER A 8 -8.90 16.44 -15.46
CA SER A 8 -10.19 17.14 -15.62
C SER A 8 -11.22 16.72 -14.58
N PRO A 9 -12.16 17.61 -14.20
CA PRO A 9 -13.20 17.37 -13.22
C PRO A 9 -14.01 16.08 -13.39
N TRP A 10 -14.12 15.46 -14.57
CA TRP A 10 -14.78 14.15 -14.65
C TRP A 10 -14.00 13.07 -13.87
N CYS A 11 -12.65 13.13 -13.77
CA CYS A 11 -11.83 12.35 -12.83
C CYS A 11 -12.16 12.65 -11.35
N LEU A 12 -12.67 13.85 -11.05
CA LEU A 12 -13.12 14.27 -9.71
C LEU A 12 -14.57 13.87 -9.39
N TRP A 13 -15.38 13.46 -10.38
CA TRP A 13 -16.80 13.13 -10.17
C TRP A 13 -17.21 11.68 -10.56
N GLY A 14 -16.43 10.94 -11.37
CA GLY A 14 -16.77 9.58 -11.83
C GLY A 14 -15.75 8.47 -11.50
N PRO A 15 -14.55 8.44 -12.12
CA PRO A 15 -13.57 7.35 -12.04
C PRO A 15 -12.80 7.23 -10.72
N ARG A 16 -12.84 8.26 -9.88
CA ARG A 16 -12.28 8.13 -8.53
C ARG A 16 -13.33 7.62 -7.55
N ARG A 17 -14.62 7.56 -7.85
CA ARG A 17 -15.58 7.01 -6.88
C ARG A 17 -15.34 5.52 -6.78
N VAL A 18 -15.17 5.00 -5.57
CA VAL A 18 -14.96 3.56 -5.34
C VAL A 18 -16.06 2.68 -5.96
N TRP A 19 -17.30 3.18 -6.08
CA TRP A 19 -18.40 2.51 -6.76
C TRP A 19 -18.15 2.19 -8.24
N ILE A 20 -17.33 3.00 -8.93
CA ILE A 20 -17.01 2.80 -10.35
C ILE A 20 -16.30 1.46 -10.59
N VAL A 21 -15.64 0.91 -9.57
CA VAL A 21 -14.92 -0.35 -9.68
C VAL A 21 -15.91 -1.49 -9.95
N GLN A 22 -17.05 -1.51 -9.25
CA GLN A 22 -18.11 -2.49 -9.52
C GLN A 22 -18.70 -2.30 -10.91
N GLU A 23 -19.02 -1.05 -11.26
CA GLU A 23 -19.60 -0.70 -12.56
C GLU A 23 -18.69 -1.14 -13.72
N ALA A 24 -17.39 -0.92 -13.60
CA ALA A 24 -16.42 -1.30 -14.62
C ALA A 24 -16.13 -2.81 -14.65
N ALA A 25 -16.05 -3.45 -13.48
CA ALA A 25 -15.72 -4.87 -13.37
C ALA A 25 -16.81 -5.77 -13.96
N PHE A 26 -18.09 -5.44 -13.72
CA PHE A 26 -19.22 -6.27 -14.15
C PHE A 26 -19.88 -5.83 -15.46
N SER A 27 -19.49 -4.69 -16.04
CA SER A 27 -20.09 -4.25 -17.29
C SER A 27 -19.71 -5.16 -18.46
N LYS A 28 -20.69 -5.55 -19.28
CA LYS A 28 -20.45 -6.27 -20.54
C LYS A 28 -19.65 -5.43 -21.54
N GLU A 29 -20.01 -4.15 -21.66
CA GLU A 29 -19.37 -3.21 -22.58
C GLU A 29 -19.02 -1.93 -21.82
N LEU A 30 -17.78 -1.48 -21.93
CA LEU A 30 -17.31 -0.30 -21.23
C LEU A 30 -16.67 0.65 -22.24
N HIS A 31 -17.13 1.90 -22.22
CA HIS A 31 -16.62 2.97 -23.04
C HIS A 31 -16.29 4.15 -22.15
N LEU A 32 -15.16 4.78 -22.43
CA LEU A 32 -14.72 5.98 -21.76
C LEU A 32 -15.10 7.19 -22.62
N LEU A 33 -16.04 7.98 -22.11
CA LEU A 33 -16.50 9.21 -22.75
C LEU A 33 -15.77 10.41 -22.15
N TYR A 34 -15.13 11.22 -22.99
CA TYR A 34 -14.49 12.46 -22.60
C TYR A 34 -14.67 13.55 -23.65
N GLY A 35 -15.53 14.54 -23.33
CA GLY A 35 -15.90 15.58 -24.28
C GLY A 35 -16.63 14.97 -25.47
N ASP A 36 -16.06 15.13 -26.66
CA ASP A 36 -16.51 14.56 -27.93
C ASP A 36 -15.81 13.23 -28.29
N ILE A 37 -14.93 12.73 -27.41
CA ILE A 37 -14.18 11.50 -27.63
C ILE A 37 -14.89 10.34 -26.92
N CYS A 38 -15.09 9.24 -27.64
CA CYS A 38 -15.48 7.94 -27.10
C CYS A 38 -14.34 6.95 -27.36
N ILE A 39 -13.84 6.32 -26.30
CA ILE A 39 -12.73 5.36 -26.36
C ILE A 39 -13.25 4.03 -25.83
N ASP A 40 -13.05 2.93 -26.56
CA ASP A 40 -13.31 1.59 -26.03
C ASP A 40 -12.34 1.24 -24.90
N TRP A 41 -12.78 0.40 -23.97
CA TRP A 41 -11.99 0.10 -22.78
C TRP A 41 -10.68 -0.65 -23.07
N ASP A 42 -10.62 -1.43 -24.15
CA ASP A 42 -9.42 -2.16 -24.54
C ASP A 42 -8.32 -1.18 -25.01
N SER A 43 -8.69 -0.18 -25.81
CA SER A 43 -7.81 0.94 -26.20
C SER A 43 -7.31 1.75 -24.99
N VAL A 44 -8.12 1.90 -23.93
CA VAL A 44 -7.68 2.52 -22.67
C VAL A 44 -6.57 1.69 -22.02
N GLY A 45 -6.73 0.36 -21.99
CA GLY A 45 -5.72 -0.57 -21.48
C GLY A 45 -4.40 -0.53 -22.24
N GLU A 46 -4.45 -0.52 -23.58
CA GLU A 46 -3.26 -0.38 -24.42
C GLU A 46 -2.54 0.95 -24.19
N GLY A 47 -3.30 2.05 -24.11
CA GLY A 47 -2.75 3.38 -23.80
C GLY A 47 -2.10 3.42 -22.42
N LEU A 48 -2.70 2.77 -21.41
CA LEU A 48 -2.15 2.69 -20.07
C LEU A 48 -0.82 1.91 -20.04
N ALA A 49 -0.73 0.80 -20.77
CA ALA A 49 0.50 0.01 -20.86
C ALA A 49 1.68 0.83 -21.44
N VAL A 50 1.40 1.72 -22.40
CA VAL A 50 2.40 2.66 -22.93
C VAL A 50 2.75 3.72 -21.88
N LEU A 51 1.76 4.27 -21.17
CA LEU A 51 1.99 5.30 -20.14
C LEU A 51 2.81 4.77 -18.97
N TRP A 52 2.66 3.50 -18.57
CA TRP A 52 3.46 2.91 -17.49
C TRP A 52 4.96 2.78 -17.82
N GLN A 53 5.35 2.90 -19.08
CA GLN A 53 6.77 2.97 -19.44
C GLN A 53 7.36 4.27 -18.87
N ARG A 54 8.35 4.16 -17.97
CA ARG A 54 8.92 5.31 -17.22
C ARG A 54 9.26 6.53 -18.09
N LEU A 55 9.77 6.30 -19.30
CA LEU A 55 10.09 7.36 -20.27
C LEU A 55 8.86 8.15 -20.73
N MET A 56 7.68 7.54 -20.77
CA MET A 56 6.44 8.19 -21.23
C MET A 56 5.81 9.06 -20.14
N LEU A 57 5.89 8.67 -18.85
CA LEU A 57 5.41 9.49 -17.73
C LEU A 57 6.16 10.82 -17.59
N ASP A 58 7.46 10.82 -17.89
CA ASP A 58 8.29 12.03 -17.88
C ASP A 58 7.97 12.98 -19.05
N ASN A 59 7.39 12.44 -20.13
CA ASN A 59 7.07 13.20 -21.34
C ASN A 59 5.60 13.66 -21.42
N VAL A 60 4.79 13.42 -20.38
CA VAL A 60 3.39 13.86 -20.38
C VAL A 60 3.35 15.41 -20.26
N PRO A 61 2.76 16.14 -21.23
CA PRO A 61 2.88 17.60 -21.30
C PRO A 61 2.16 18.36 -20.18
N GLY A 62 2.92 18.86 -19.19
CA GLY A 62 2.43 19.54 -17.98
C GLY A 62 2.72 18.77 -16.68
N LEU A 63 3.34 17.59 -16.77
CA LEU A 63 4.00 16.90 -15.65
C LEU A 63 5.47 17.33 -15.45
N GLY A 64 5.92 18.37 -16.18
CA GLY A 64 7.27 18.92 -16.03
C GLY A 64 7.45 19.54 -14.64
N GLY A 65 8.15 18.85 -13.75
CA GLY A 65 8.37 19.30 -12.37
C GLY A 65 9.01 18.23 -11.49
N SER A 66 9.27 18.57 -10.22
CA SER A 66 9.77 17.64 -9.20
C SER A 66 8.91 16.38 -9.11
N TYR A 67 9.53 15.22 -8.86
CA TYR A 67 8.84 13.94 -8.60
C TYR A 67 7.75 14.03 -7.52
N PHE A 68 7.82 15.04 -6.66
CA PHE A 68 6.91 15.26 -5.54
C PHE A 68 5.79 16.27 -5.84
N SER A 69 5.62 16.74 -7.08
CA SER A 69 4.53 17.67 -7.43
C SER A 69 3.16 17.01 -7.26
N ASP A 70 2.16 17.79 -6.84
CA ASP A 70 0.82 17.28 -6.61
C ASP A 70 0.10 16.88 -7.91
N ASP A 71 0.44 17.51 -9.04
CA ASP A 71 -0.03 17.12 -10.38
C ASP A 71 0.44 15.70 -10.73
N ARG A 72 1.74 15.39 -10.56
CA ARG A 72 2.29 14.06 -10.84
C ARG A 72 1.66 13.00 -9.95
N LYS A 73 1.43 13.30 -8.65
CA LYS A 73 0.72 12.38 -7.73
C LYS A 73 -0.71 12.12 -8.18
N ARG A 74 -1.44 13.17 -8.61
CA ARG A 74 -2.82 13.04 -9.11
C ARG A 74 -2.88 12.16 -10.35
N VAL A 75 -1.97 12.36 -11.30
CA VAL A 75 -1.89 11.53 -12.51
C VAL A 75 -1.57 10.09 -12.15
N PHE A 76 -0.56 9.86 -11.31
CA PHE A 76 -0.19 8.51 -10.87
C PHE A 76 -1.36 7.79 -10.19
N ALA A 77 -2.08 8.46 -9.27
CA ALA A 77 -3.26 7.89 -8.63
C ALA A 77 -4.37 7.55 -9.64
N GLY A 78 -4.58 8.40 -10.65
CA GLY A 78 -5.51 8.13 -11.74
C GLY A 78 -5.13 6.87 -12.53
N LEU A 79 -3.85 6.75 -12.89
CA LEU A 79 -3.34 5.57 -13.62
C LEU A 79 -3.50 4.29 -12.80
N CYS A 80 -3.13 4.30 -11.50
CA CYS A 80 -3.32 3.15 -10.63
C CYS A 80 -4.80 2.74 -10.48
N ASN A 81 -5.72 3.70 -10.45
CA ASN A 81 -7.15 3.40 -10.36
C ASN A 81 -7.66 2.75 -11.65
N VAL A 82 -7.26 3.26 -12.83
CA VAL A 82 -7.62 2.63 -14.11
C VAL A 82 -7.02 1.22 -14.23
N ASP A 83 -5.76 1.05 -13.82
CA ASP A 83 -5.08 -0.25 -13.78
C ASP A 83 -5.85 -1.25 -12.91
N THR A 84 -6.27 -0.80 -11.73
CA THR A 84 -7.10 -1.59 -10.81
C THR A 84 -8.44 -1.98 -11.44
N MET A 85 -9.10 -1.08 -12.15
CA MET A 85 -10.36 -1.38 -12.84
C MET A 85 -10.18 -2.39 -13.98
N LEU A 86 -9.09 -2.28 -14.75
CA LEU A 86 -8.72 -3.26 -15.78
C LEU A 86 -8.48 -4.64 -15.16
N GLU A 87 -7.73 -4.69 -14.05
CA GLU A 87 -7.45 -5.93 -13.33
C GLU A 87 -8.74 -6.59 -12.81
N PHE A 88 -9.62 -5.85 -12.12
CA PHE A 88 -10.88 -6.41 -11.63
C PHE A 88 -11.76 -6.92 -12.76
N ARG A 89 -11.93 -6.15 -13.84
CA ARG A 89 -12.73 -6.54 -15.01
C ARG A 89 -12.17 -7.81 -15.67
N GLY A 90 -10.86 -7.87 -15.89
CA GLY A 90 -10.20 -9.06 -16.44
C GLY A 90 -10.43 -10.28 -15.56
N ASN A 91 -10.17 -10.16 -14.26
CA ASN A 91 -10.34 -11.24 -13.30
C ASN A 91 -11.81 -11.72 -13.19
N VAL A 92 -12.80 -10.81 -13.15
CA VAL A 92 -14.23 -11.16 -13.19
C VAL A 92 -14.57 -11.94 -14.46
N ASN A 93 -14.07 -11.51 -15.62
CA ASN A 93 -14.29 -12.21 -16.90
C ASN A 93 -13.70 -13.63 -16.91
N PHE A 94 -12.62 -13.87 -16.15
CA PHE A 94 -12.03 -15.20 -15.95
C PHE A 94 -12.66 -15.99 -14.79
N GLY A 95 -13.74 -15.51 -14.19
CA GLY A 95 -14.40 -16.16 -13.06
C GLY A 95 -13.55 -16.20 -11.78
N ARG A 96 -12.61 -15.26 -11.64
CA ARG A 96 -11.81 -15.11 -10.41
C ARG A 96 -12.63 -14.47 -9.32
N VAL A 97 -12.27 -14.85 -8.11
CA VAL A 97 -12.90 -14.45 -6.86
C VAL A 97 -11.93 -13.59 -6.07
N PHE A 98 -12.45 -12.63 -5.32
CA PHE A 98 -11.64 -11.68 -4.57
C PHE A 98 -11.95 -11.78 -3.08
N THR A 99 -10.92 -11.63 -2.26
CA THR A 99 -11.08 -11.50 -0.80
C THR A 99 -11.37 -10.05 -0.45
N LEU A 100 -12.06 -9.82 0.67
CA LEU A 100 -12.32 -8.46 1.18
C LEU A 100 -11.02 -7.67 1.40
N SER A 101 -9.99 -8.34 1.93
CA SER A 101 -8.66 -7.78 2.12
C SER A 101 -8.03 -7.28 0.82
N MET A 102 -7.93 -8.15 -0.19
CA MET A 102 -7.33 -7.80 -1.48
C MET A 102 -8.08 -6.63 -2.13
N THR A 103 -9.41 -6.67 -2.08
CA THR A 103 -10.24 -5.66 -2.72
C THR A 103 -10.09 -4.29 -2.06
N LEU A 104 -10.05 -4.21 -0.71
CA LEU A 104 -9.81 -2.95 0.01
C LEU A 104 -8.44 -2.35 -0.32
N GLN A 105 -7.40 -3.18 -0.28
CA GLN A 105 -6.03 -2.74 -0.56
C GLN A 105 -5.90 -2.18 -1.98
N ASN A 106 -6.52 -2.84 -2.96
CA ASN A 106 -6.53 -2.37 -4.35
C ASN A 106 -7.42 -1.12 -4.55
N CYS A 107 -8.48 -0.96 -3.75
CA CYS A 107 -9.40 0.17 -3.86
C CYS A 107 -9.03 1.38 -2.98
N VAL A 108 -7.85 1.34 -2.33
CA VAL A 108 -7.44 2.38 -1.37
C VAL A 108 -7.30 3.77 -2.03
N GLY A 109 -6.89 3.83 -3.29
CA GLY A 109 -6.71 5.07 -4.06
C GLY A 109 -8.00 5.72 -4.57
N PHE A 110 -9.15 5.09 -4.41
CA PHE A 110 -10.44 5.63 -4.86
C PHE A 110 -11.02 6.66 -3.87
N GLN A 111 -11.52 7.77 -4.38
CA GLN A 111 -12.35 8.72 -3.66
C GLN A 111 -13.74 8.16 -3.30
N ARG A 112 -14.40 8.87 -2.38
CA ARG A 112 -15.69 8.52 -1.78
C ARG A 112 -16.36 9.80 -1.30
N SER A 113 -17.68 9.83 -1.33
CA SER A 113 -18.47 10.92 -0.73
C SER A 113 -18.81 10.61 0.72
N ASN A 114 -19.16 9.36 1.02
CA ASN A 114 -19.33 8.84 2.37
C ASN A 114 -18.12 7.96 2.74
N LYS A 115 -17.52 8.17 3.92
CA LYS A 115 -16.35 7.39 4.35
C LYS A 115 -16.61 5.88 4.40
N ARG A 116 -17.85 5.48 4.75
CA ARG A 116 -18.29 4.07 4.78
C ARG A 116 -18.25 3.40 3.41
N ASP A 117 -18.36 4.18 2.33
CA ASP A 117 -18.33 3.63 0.96
C ASP A 117 -16.99 2.99 0.65
N LYS A 118 -15.91 3.32 1.39
CA LYS A 118 -14.65 2.57 1.28
C LYS A 118 -14.82 1.07 1.48
N ILE A 119 -15.76 0.68 2.34
CA ILE A 119 -16.09 -0.72 2.62
C ILE A 119 -17.30 -1.15 1.80
N TYR A 120 -18.38 -0.37 1.83
CA TYR A 120 -19.65 -0.79 1.23
C TYR A 120 -19.61 -0.87 -0.29
N ALA A 121 -18.81 -0.03 -0.94
CA ALA A 121 -18.71 -0.02 -2.39
C ALA A 121 -17.88 -1.17 -2.97
N ILE A 122 -17.32 -2.05 -2.16
CA ILE A 122 -16.57 -3.22 -2.64
C ILE A 122 -17.23 -4.55 -2.30
N GLY A 123 -18.30 -4.55 -1.51
CA GLY A 123 -18.94 -5.78 -1.02
C GLY A 123 -19.34 -6.73 -2.15
N ASN A 124 -19.88 -6.22 -3.26
CA ASN A 124 -20.33 -7.05 -4.39
C ASN A 124 -19.18 -7.64 -5.23
N LEU A 125 -17.93 -7.23 -5.00
CA LEU A 125 -16.75 -7.81 -5.67
C LEU A 125 -16.21 -9.04 -4.92
N VAL A 126 -16.65 -9.29 -3.69
CA VAL A 126 -16.06 -10.31 -2.82
C VAL A 126 -16.89 -11.59 -2.88
N GLU A 127 -16.24 -12.76 -2.79
CA GLU A 127 -16.88 -14.09 -2.95
C GLU A 127 -17.96 -14.40 -1.91
N GLU A 128 -17.91 -13.79 -0.73
CA GLU A 128 -18.88 -13.99 0.34
C GLU A 128 -18.99 -12.71 1.19
N PRO A 129 -19.77 -11.71 0.77
CA PRO A 129 -19.89 -10.47 1.51
C PRO A 129 -20.54 -10.71 2.87
N THR A 130 -19.82 -10.39 3.94
CA THR A 130 -20.31 -10.39 5.33
C THR A 130 -20.68 -9.01 5.82
N ILE A 131 -20.29 -7.98 5.07
CA ILE A 131 -20.52 -6.58 5.43
C ILE A 131 -21.50 -5.99 4.44
N PHE A 132 -22.66 -5.61 4.96
CA PHE A 132 -23.73 -5.00 4.18
C PHE A 132 -23.80 -3.50 4.47
N PRO A 133 -24.25 -2.68 3.50
CA PRO A 133 -24.38 -1.25 3.71
C PRO A 133 -25.41 -0.93 4.81
N ASP A 134 -24.93 -0.43 5.95
CA ASP A 134 -25.74 0.15 7.02
C ASP A 134 -25.21 1.55 7.34
N TYR A 135 -25.83 2.55 6.72
CA TYR A 135 -25.46 3.95 6.91
C TYR A 135 -25.87 4.53 8.27
N SER A 136 -26.58 3.76 9.12
CA SER A 136 -26.89 4.15 10.49
C SER A 136 -25.73 3.93 11.46
N MET A 137 -24.84 2.97 11.16
CA MET A 137 -23.64 2.70 11.95
C MET A 137 -22.67 3.86 11.88
N ASP A 138 -21.90 4.14 12.93
CA ASP A 138 -20.80 5.09 12.89
C ASP A 138 -19.57 4.53 12.14
N ILE A 139 -18.72 5.41 11.62
CA ILE A 139 -17.59 5.04 10.75
C ILE A 139 -16.56 4.16 11.49
N PRO A 140 -16.12 4.48 12.73
CA PRO A 140 -15.24 3.61 13.50
C PRO A 140 -15.74 2.17 13.62
N THR A 141 -17.01 1.98 13.98
CA THR A 141 -17.61 0.65 14.12
C THR A 141 -17.56 -0.13 12.80
N VAL A 142 -17.87 0.51 11.67
CA VAL A 142 -17.78 -0.13 10.35
C VAL A 142 -16.34 -0.59 10.08
N TYR A 143 -15.33 0.24 10.35
CA TYR A 143 -13.94 -0.11 10.09
C TYR A 143 -13.42 -1.21 11.03
N ILE A 144 -13.78 -1.17 12.32
CA ILE A 144 -13.44 -2.19 13.31
C ILE A 144 -14.02 -3.54 12.91
N GLN A 145 -15.33 -3.59 12.61
CA GLN A 145 -16.00 -4.82 12.19
C GLN A 145 -15.41 -5.37 10.89
N THR A 146 -15.05 -4.48 9.96
CA THR A 146 -14.40 -4.87 8.70
C THR A 146 -13.05 -5.53 8.94
N MET A 147 -12.19 -4.91 9.74
CA MET A 147 -10.88 -5.46 10.05
C MET A 147 -11.00 -6.77 10.84
N LYS A 148 -11.96 -6.87 11.76
CA LYS A 148 -12.26 -8.12 12.48
C LYS A 148 -12.65 -9.25 11.52
N ASP A 149 -13.57 -8.99 10.59
CA ASP A 149 -14.00 -9.98 9.58
C ASP A 149 -12.83 -10.44 8.72
N ILE A 150 -12.01 -9.51 8.23
CA ILE A 150 -10.82 -9.82 7.43
C ILE A 150 -9.86 -10.71 8.22
N LEU A 151 -9.53 -10.34 9.47
CA LEU A 151 -8.59 -11.09 10.28
C LEU A 151 -9.10 -12.49 10.65
N LEU A 152 -10.42 -12.66 10.86
CA LEU A 152 -11.00 -13.97 11.17
C LEU A 152 -11.10 -14.90 9.96
N ARG A 153 -11.25 -14.35 8.74
CA ARG A 153 -11.48 -15.13 7.52
C ARG A 153 -10.24 -15.28 6.65
N SER A 154 -9.28 -14.37 6.78
CA SER A 154 -8.01 -14.46 6.07
C SER A 154 -6.96 -15.12 6.94
N ASN A 155 -6.23 -16.05 6.34
CA ASN A 155 -4.95 -16.49 6.88
C ASN A 155 -3.87 -15.49 6.42
N SER A 156 -4.01 -14.20 6.79
CA SER A 156 -3.00 -13.17 6.57
C SER A 156 -3.18 -11.97 7.52
N LEU A 157 -2.07 -11.35 7.94
CA LEU A 157 -2.04 -10.07 8.66
C LEU A 157 -1.71 -8.89 7.75
N ASP A 158 -1.58 -9.09 6.43
CA ASP A 158 -1.10 -8.08 5.49
C ASP A 158 -1.94 -6.80 5.51
N VAL A 159 -3.26 -6.94 5.76
CA VAL A 159 -4.17 -5.81 5.86
C VAL A 159 -3.77 -4.84 6.99
N MET A 160 -3.12 -5.34 8.06
CA MET A 160 -2.67 -4.49 9.18
C MET A 160 -1.54 -3.54 8.77
N SER A 161 -0.86 -3.79 7.65
CA SER A 161 0.11 -2.83 7.10
C SER A 161 -0.52 -1.47 6.79
N PHE A 162 -1.85 -1.40 6.63
CA PHE A 162 -2.63 -0.17 6.43
C PHE A 162 -3.06 0.50 7.74
N ALA A 163 -2.83 -0.11 8.90
CA ALA A 163 -3.15 0.44 10.23
C ALA A 163 -1.96 1.12 10.93
N GLY A 164 -0.76 1.01 10.35
CA GLY A 164 0.48 1.46 10.96
C GLY A 164 0.68 2.98 11.01
N THR A 165 1.73 3.40 11.72
CA THR A 165 2.15 4.80 11.88
C THR A 165 2.91 5.37 10.67
N GLY A 166 3.18 4.55 9.66
CA GLY A 166 3.79 4.99 8.40
C GLY A 166 2.83 5.70 7.44
N HIS A 167 1.55 5.79 7.82
CA HIS A 167 0.53 6.53 7.10
C HIS A 167 0.39 7.93 7.68
N GLY A 168 -0.16 8.88 6.91
CA GLY A 168 -0.43 10.23 7.41
C GLY A 168 -1.33 10.23 8.65
N PRO A 169 -1.58 11.40 9.26
CA PRO A 169 -2.43 11.48 10.45
C PRO A 169 -3.79 10.83 10.19
N ARG A 170 -4.29 10.09 11.17
CA ARG A 170 -5.63 9.48 11.13
C ARG A 170 -6.67 10.58 10.97
N VAL A 171 -7.57 10.35 10.03
CA VAL A 171 -8.69 11.21 9.67
C VAL A 171 -9.95 10.76 10.41
N VAL A 172 -10.04 9.47 10.77
CA VAL A 172 -11.13 8.90 11.57
C VAL A 172 -10.61 8.52 12.95
N GLU A 173 -11.27 9.03 14.00
CA GLU A 173 -10.98 8.75 15.40
C GLU A 173 -12.29 8.61 16.19
N PRO A 174 -12.33 7.79 17.26
CA PRO A 174 -11.25 6.92 17.73
C PRO A 174 -11.14 5.65 16.85
N LEU A 175 -9.91 5.25 16.50
CA LEU A 175 -9.65 3.93 15.89
C LEU A 175 -8.57 3.17 16.67
N PRO A 176 -8.78 1.87 16.96
CA PRO A 176 -7.71 1.03 17.50
C PRO A 176 -6.50 0.99 16.56
N THR A 177 -5.32 0.81 17.12
CA THR A 177 -4.06 0.83 16.35
C THR A 177 -3.95 -0.28 15.31
N TRP A 178 -4.68 -1.38 15.50
CA TRP A 178 -4.74 -2.50 14.55
C TRP A 178 -5.78 -2.28 13.44
N VAL A 179 -6.61 -1.23 13.52
CA VAL A 179 -7.65 -0.92 12.53
C VAL A 179 -7.12 0.12 11.55
N SER A 180 -7.19 -0.19 10.26
CA SER A 180 -6.77 0.71 9.19
C SER A 180 -7.72 1.90 9.08
N ASP A 181 -7.13 3.09 8.92
CA ASP A 181 -7.91 4.26 8.51
C ASP A 181 -8.02 4.31 6.99
N TRP A 182 -9.09 3.72 6.45
CA TRP A 182 -9.35 3.71 5.02
C TRP A 182 -9.69 5.09 4.43
N ASP A 183 -9.90 6.09 5.28
CA ASP A 183 -10.12 7.48 4.91
C ASP A 183 -8.83 8.32 4.94
N GLY A 184 -7.77 7.78 5.56
CA GLY A 184 -6.45 8.37 5.63
C GLY A 184 -5.82 8.58 4.26
N ASP A 185 -4.80 9.44 4.22
CA ASP A 185 -4.01 9.63 3.00
C ASP A 185 -3.07 8.43 2.83
N THR A 186 -3.60 7.36 2.23
CA THR A 186 -2.87 6.11 1.96
C THR A 186 -1.96 6.34 0.75
N ARG A 187 -0.96 7.19 0.93
CA ARG A 187 0.05 7.54 -0.10
C ARG A 187 1.09 6.45 -0.33
N VAL A 188 0.87 5.24 0.18
CA VAL A 188 1.88 4.20 0.10
C VAL A 188 1.94 3.67 -1.32
N PRO A 189 3.12 3.65 -1.95
CA PRO A 189 3.32 2.88 -3.16
C PRO A 189 3.00 1.41 -2.86
N ARG A 190 2.17 0.76 -3.68
CA ARG A 190 1.79 -0.68 -3.58
C ARG A 190 2.98 -1.66 -3.71
N HIS A 191 4.22 -1.19 -3.65
CA HIS A 191 5.36 -1.89 -4.23
C HIS A 191 6.26 -2.63 -3.24
N HIS A 192 5.99 -2.63 -1.93
CA HIS A 192 6.88 -3.31 -0.98
C HIS A 192 6.18 -4.13 0.12
N THR A 193 5.02 -4.75 -0.17
CA THR A 193 4.52 -5.86 0.67
C THR A 193 5.39 -7.12 0.53
N SER A 194 6.31 -7.19 -0.44
CA SER A 194 7.29 -8.27 -0.59
C SER A 194 8.34 -8.33 0.53
N TYR A 195 8.19 -7.54 1.60
CA TYR A 195 9.10 -7.57 2.74
C TYR A 195 8.68 -8.74 3.62
N SER A 196 9.36 -9.87 3.45
CA SER A 196 9.26 -10.98 4.38
C SER A 196 10.49 -10.94 5.28
N ALA A 197 10.31 -10.48 6.53
CA ALA A 197 11.27 -10.77 7.59
C ALA A 197 11.16 -12.24 8.07
N GLY A 198 10.26 -13.03 7.46
CA GLY A 198 10.03 -14.44 7.75
C GLY A 198 11.01 -15.37 7.03
N SER A 199 10.89 -16.66 7.33
CA SER A 199 11.60 -17.73 6.63
C SER A 199 10.95 -18.02 5.27
N VAL A 200 11.47 -19.00 4.53
CA VAL A 200 10.83 -19.58 3.32
C VAL A 200 9.50 -20.30 3.61
N HIS A 201 9.08 -20.35 4.87
CA HIS A 201 7.83 -20.97 5.27
C HIS A 201 6.75 -19.92 5.45
N ASP A 202 5.53 -20.26 5.04
CA ASP A 202 4.38 -19.43 5.31
C ASP A 202 4.26 -19.21 6.82
N PRO A 203 4.03 -17.97 7.28
CA PRO A 203 3.89 -17.70 8.70
C PRO A 203 2.72 -18.52 9.24
N VAL A 204 2.95 -19.30 10.29
CA VAL A 204 1.86 -19.83 11.10
C VAL A 204 1.22 -18.64 11.78
N ILE A 205 -0.01 -18.34 11.39
CA ILE A 205 -0.68 -17.12 11.82
C ILE A 205 -1.09 -17.26 13.27
N PRO A 206 -0.88 -16.21 14.08
CA PRO A 206 -1.30 -16.20 15.46
C PRO A 206 -2.77 -16.57 15.60
N VAL A 207 -3.12 -17.32 16.65
CA VAL A 207 -4.52 -17.37 17.08
C VAL A 207 -4.96 -15.94 17.35
N ILE A 208 -5.98 -15.51 16.62
CA ILE A 208 -6.55 -14.16 16.73
C ILE A 208 -7.79 -14.26 17.61
N LEU A 209 -7.78 -13.54 18.73
CA LEU A 209 -8.92 -13.43 19.62
C LEU A 209 -9.35 -11.97 19.73
N PHE A 210 -10.66 -11.76 19.77
CA PHE A 210 -11.28 -10.47 20.01
C PHE A 210 -11.99 -10.54 21.36
N ASP A 211 -11.88 -9.48 22.15
CA ASP A 211 -12.77 -9.31 23.29
C ASP A 211 -14.13 -8.83 22.76
N GLU A 212 -15.18 -9.66 22.92
CA GLU A 212 -16.53 -9.31 22.48
C GLU A 212 -17.14 -8.16 23.30
N THR A 213 -16.55 -7.83 24.46
CA THR A 213 -16.95 -6.69 25.30
C THR A 213 -16.16 -5.42 25.01
N ASP A 214 -14.95 -5.53 24.46
CA ASP A 214 -14.10 -4.41 24.08
C ASP A 214 -13.39 -4.68 22.74
N LEU A 215 -14.03 -4.25 21.65
CA LEU A 215 -13.47 -4.38 20.30
C LEU A 215 -12.27 -3.46 20.05
N SER A 216 -11.77 -2.71 21.03
CA SER A 216 -10.54 -1.94 20.88
C SER A 216 -9.28 -2.79 21.00
N VAL A 217 -9.37 -3.98 21.59
CA VAL A 217 -8.21 -4.85 21.87
C VAL A 217 -8.20 -6.06 20.93
N LEU A 218 -7.05 -6.26 20.29
CA LEU A 218 -6.74 -7.43 19.47
C LEU A 218 -5.72 -8.30 20.22
N TYR A 219 -6.06 -9.56 20.48
CA TYR A 219 -5.15 -10.53 21.05
C TYR A 219 -4.57 -11.43 19.96
N LEU A 220 -3.23 -11.56 19.94
CA LEU A 220 -2.49 -12.39 18.99
C LEU A 220 -1.60 -13.37 19.76
N GLN A 221 -1.58 -14.64 19.34
CA GLN A 221 -0.64 -15.63 19.87
C GLN A 221 0.58 -15.80 18.98
N GLY A 222 1.76 -15.35 19.40
CA GLY A 222 2.99 -15.52 18.61
C GLY A 222 4.24 -15.54 19.46
N TRP A 223 5.39 -15.46 18.78
CA TRP A 223 6.68 -15.30 19.41
C TRP A 223 7.04 -13.83 19.46
N GLU A 224 7.22 -13.30 20.66
CA GLU A 224 7.81 -11.97 20.82
C GLU A 224 9.31 -12.07 20.54
N ARG A 225 9.74 -11.54 19.39
CA ARG A 225 11.14 -11.60 18.96
C ARG A 225 11.97 -10.43 19.46
N ASP A 226 11.38 -9.23 19.47
CA ASP A 226 12.07 -7.99 19.84
C ASP A 226 11.08 -6.90 20.25
N ARG A 227 11.58 -5.84 20.88
CA ARG A 227 10.84 -4.60 21.19
C ARG A 227 11.61 -3.41 20.68
N VAL A 228 10.91 -2.49 20.01
CA VAL A 228 11.47 -1.18 19.70
C VAL A 228 11.61 -0.40 21.02
N GLY A 229 12.84 -0.29 21.51
CA GLY A 229 13.12 0.39 22.78
C GLY A 229 13.09 1.92 22.68
N ASN A 230 13.46 2.47 21.52
CA ASN A 230 13.50 3.91 21.28
C ASN A 230 12.94 4.23 19.89
N LEU A 231 12.15 5.29 19.80
CA LEU A 231 11.73 5.92 18.54
C LEU A 231 12.42 7.28 18.44
N THR A 232 12.95 7.58 17.26
CA THR A 232 13.48 8.93 16.96
C THR A 232 12.34 9.89 16.65
N GLU A 233 12.67 11.17 16.48
CA GLU A 233 11.74 12.13 15.88
C GLU A 233 11.36 11.72 14.45
N ILE A 234 10.15 12.12 14.03
CA ILE A 234 9.64 11.85 12.68
C ILE A 234 10.45 12.68 11.69
N LEU A 235 11.03 12.01 10.68
CA LEU A 235 11.70 12.70 9.59
C LEU A 235 10.67 13.33 8.64
N GLU A 236 10.50 14.65 8.73
CA GLU A 236 9.66 15.41 7.80
C GLU A 236 10.45 15.83 6.55
N LEU A 237 10.13 15.23 5.40
CA LEU A 237 10.60 15.69 4.10
C LEU A 237 9.66 16.75 3.55
N SER A 238 10.17 17.96 3.32
CA SER A 238 9.37 19.02 2.71
C SER A 238 9.21 18.79 1.22
N ALA A 239 7.97 18.87 0.73
CA ALA A 239 7.67 18.86 -0.70
C ALA A 239 8.24 20.07 -1.45
N ASN A 240 8.56 21.15 -0.72
CA ASN A 240 9.11 22.40 -1.28
C ASN A 240 10.64 22.40 -1.39
N ARG A 241 11.32 21.44 -0.78
CA ARG A 241 12.79 21.31 -0.87
C ARG A 241 13.20 20.70 -2.20
N ASN A 242 14.39 21.08 -2.68
CA ASN A 242 14.96 20.45 -3.87
C ASN A 242 15.21 18.96 -3.58
N PRO A 243 14.90 18.03 -4.52
CA PRO A 243 15.23 16.62 -4.40
C PRO A 243 16.65 16.31 -3.90
N VAL A 244 17.66 17.11 -4.25
CA VAL A 244 19.04 16.95 -3.78
C VAL A 244 19.16 17.18 -2.26
N GLU A 245 18.49 18.20 -1.75
CA GLU A 245 18.49 18.52 -0.31
C GLU A 245 17.77 17.42 0.48
N ASN A 246 16.60 16.98 -0.01
CA ASN A 246 15.89 15.85 0.58
C ASN A 246 16.73 14.57 0.57
N ASN A 247 17.51 14.33 -0.50
CA ASN A 247 18.43 13.20 -0.55
C ASN A 247 19.54 13.31 0.49
N HIS A 248 20.13 14.50 0.69
CA HIS A 248 21.15 14.68 1.71
C HIS A 248 20.58 14.45 3.11
N ILE A 249 19.41 15.02 3.43
CA ILE A 249 18.74 14.83 4.71
C ILE A 249 18.47 13.34 4.97
N LEU A 250 17.95 12.64 3.95
CA LEU A 250 17.73 11.20 4.04
C LEU A 250 19.02 10.44 4.35
N ARG A 251 20.12 10.75 3.66
CA ARG A 251 21.42 10.11 3.91
C ARG A 251 21.91 10.34 5.34
N THR A 252 21.79 11.56 5.86
CA THR A 252 22.19 11.88 7.23
C THR A 252 21.32 11.11 8.23
N TRP A 253 20.00 11.13 8.04
CA TRP A 253 19.07 10.39 8.89
C TRP A 253 19.34 8.88 8.86
N TYR A 254 19.64 8.30 7.70
CA TYR A 254 20.04 6.89 7.59
C TYR A 254 21.33 6.59 8.34
N ALA A 255 22.34 7.47 8.27
CA ALA A 255 23.59 7.30 9.00
C ALA A 255 23.37 7.35 10.53
N GLU A 256 22.55 8.28 11.02
CA GLU A 256 22.19 8.36 12.44
C GLU A 256 21.43 7.12 12.91
N ALA A 257 20.49 6.61 12.09
CA ALA A 257 19.77 5.38 12.37
C ALA A 257 20.69 4.15 12.37
N GLU A 258 21.68 4.10 11.48
CA GLU A 258 22.71 3.06 11.44
C GLU A 258 23.60 3.10 12.70
N ASP A 259 24.08 4.29 13.08
CA ASP A 259 24.86 4.47 14.31
C ASP A 259 24.08 4.04 15.55
N MET A 260 22.81 4.43 15.65
CA MET A 260 21.93 4.02 16.75
C MET A 260 21.71 2.51 16.77
N ALA A 261 21.46 1.89 15.61
CA ALA A 261 21.31 0.45 15.50
C ALA A 261 22.60 -0.27 15.93
N ILE A 262 23.77 0.22 15.52
CA ILE A 262 25.08 -0.32 15.92
C ILE A 262 25.30 -0.21 17.44
N GLN A 263 24.92 0.92 18.06
CA GLN A 263 25.10 1.12 19.49
C GLN A 263 24.20 0.21 20.35
N HIS A 264 23.01 -0.12 19.86
CA HIS A 264 21.99 -0.86 20.61
C HIS A 264 21.84 -2.33 20.20
N ALA A 265 22.45 -2.76 19.11
CA ALA A 265 22.25 -4.12 18.62
C ALA A 265 22.94 -5.16 19.51
N MET A 266 22.18 -6.19 19.88
CA MET A 266 22.69 -7.37 20.56
C MET A 266 23.39 -8.28 19.54
N ARG A 267 24.60 -8.75 19.85
CA ARG A 267 25.29 -9.74 19.01
C ARG A 267 24.62 -11.10 19.15
N TYR A 268 23.96 -11.57 18.10
CA TYR A 268 23.44 -12.94 18.02
C TYR A 268 24.44 -13.83 17.28
N GLY A 269 25.12 -14.72 18.01
CA GLY A 269 26.01 -15.74 17.44
C GLY A 269 27.35 -15.23 16.89
N GLU A 270 27.93 -15.96 15.94
CA GLU A 270 29.21 -15.63 15.27
C GLU A 270 29.08 -14.57 14.16
N GLU A 271 27.88 -14.08 13.89
CA GLU A 271 27.62 -13.07 12.85
C GLU A 271 28.05 -11.67 13.32
N THR A 272 28.55 -10.85 12.38
CA THR A 272 28.91 -9.47 12.70
C THR A 272 27.66 -8.60 12.77
N LEU A 273 27.73 -7.53 13.56
CA LEU A 273 26.62 -6.60 13.78
C LEU A 273 26.10 -5.97 12.47
N LEU A 274 27.04 -5.57 11.61
CA LEU A 274 26.77 -5.00 10.30
C LEU A 274 26.01 -5.97 9.40
N GLU A 275 26.33 -7.26 9.48
CA GLU A 275 25.65 -8.29 8.70
C GLU A 275 24.18 -8.45 9.14
N SER A 276 23.94 -8.54 10.44
CA SER A 276 22.57 -8.61 10.99
C SER A 276 21.74 -7.36 10.65
N PHE A 277 22.35 -6.17 10.71
CA PHE A 277 21.70 -4.91 10.36
C PHE A 277 21.34 -4.85 8.87
N VAL A 278 22.30 -5.08 7.97
CA VAL A 278 22.07 -5.08 6.51
C VAL A 278 21.01 -6.09 6.10
N ARG A 279 21.02 -7.31 6.69
CA ARG A 279 20.00 -8.33 6.44
C ARG A 279 18.60 -7.87 6.87
N THR A 280 18.49 -7.18 8.01
CA THR A 280 17.22 -6.66 8.52
C THR A 280 16.65 -5.56 7.63
N VAL A 281 17.49 -4.60 7.25
CA VAL A 281 17.12 -3.47 6.37
C VAL A 281 16.70 -3.96 4.99
N LEU A 282 17.39 -4.96 4.45
CA LEU A 282 17.10 -5.52 3.12
C LEU A 282 16.03 -6.61 3.14
N GLY A 283 15.47 -6.94 4.32
CA GLY A 283 14.49 -8.02 4.48
C GLY A 283 15.01 -9.36 3.97
N ASN A 284 16.33 -9.59 4.06
CA ASN A 284 17.04 -10.75 3.56
C ASN A 284 16.74 -11.11 2.07
N ARG A 285 16.31 -10.14 1.24
CA ARG A 285 15.89 -10.34 -0.17
C ARG A 285 17.02 -10.70 -1.15
N ILE A 286 18.23 -10.99 -0.68
CA ILE A 286 19.41 -11.17 -1.55
C ILE A 286 19.48 -12.58 -2.17
N SER A 287 18.72 -13.58 -1.69
CA SER A 287 18.73 -14.89 -2.34
C SER A 287 17.71 -15.01 -3.47
N GLU A 288 18.10 -14.64 -4.70
CA GLU A 288 17.34 -15.02 -5.91
C GLU A 288 17.29 -16.56 -6.14
N ARG A 289 18.01 -17.35 -5.32
CA ARG A 289 18.17 -18.80 -5.51
C ARG A 289 17.91 -19.67 -4.28
N GLY A 290 17.28 -19.15 -3.24
CA GLY A 290 16.95 -19.95 -2.05
C GLY A 290 18.14 -20.35 -1.16
N ASP A 291 19.37 -20.18 -1.62
CA ASP A 291 20.57 -20.31 -0.80
C ASP A 291 20.97 -18.97 -0.18
N ARG A 292 21.28 -19.04 1.11
CA ARG A 292 21.76 -17.92 1.94
C ARG A 292 23.05 -17.34 1.32
N PRO A 293 23.07 -16.07 0.85
CA PRO A 293 24.29 -15.48 0.31
C PRO A 293 25.34 -15.34 1.40
N ALA A 294 26.58 -15.66 1.04
CA ALA A 294 27.72 -15.61 1.95
C ALA A 294 28.14 -14.16 2.23
N ARG A 295 28.78 -13.91 3.38
CA ARG A 295 29.27 -12.59 3.84
C ARG A 295 29.95 -11.76 2.74
N ALA A 296 30.79 -12.39 1.91
CA ALA A 296 31.52 -11.71 0.85
C ALA A 296 30.59 -11.14 -0.23
N GLU A 297 29.56 -11.89 -0.61
CA GLU A 297 28.63 -11.54 -1.70
C GLU A 297 27.73 -10.34 -1.32
N CYS A 298 27.29 -10.28 -0.06
CA CYS A 298 26.55 -9.12 0.46
C CYS A 298 27.40 -7.86 0.50
N LEU A 299 28.65 -7.95 0.95
CA LEU A 299 29.54 -6.79 1.10
C LEU A 299 30.10 -6.30 -0.25
N GLU A 300 30.29 -7.19 -1.23
CA GLU A 300 30.74 -6.85 -2.59
C GLU A 300 29.74 -5.98 -3.32
N LYS A 301 28.45 -6.37 -3.25
CA LYS A 301 27.37 -5.71 -3.97
C LYS A 301 27.17 -4.24 -3.57
N TYR A 302 27.58 -3.87 -2.35
CA TYR A 302 27.50 -2.51 -1.83
C TYR A 302 28.88 -1.81 -1.72
N GLY A 303 29.96 -2.43 -2.20
CA GLY A 303 31.31 -1.84 -2.16
C GLY A 303 31.91 -1.74 -0.76
N LEU A 304 31.42 -2.53 0.20
CA LEU A 304 31.82 -2.50 1.62
C LEU A 304 32.86 -3.56 1.98
N LEU A 305 33.40 -4.29 0.99
CA LEU A 305 34.35 -5.39 1.18
C LEU A 305 35.77 -4.94 1.60
N GLN A 306 36.05 -3.63 1.64
CA GLN A 306 37.37 -3.08 1.92
C GLN A 306 37.51 -2.36 3.28
N GLN A 307 36.60 -2.57 4.23
CA GLN A 307 36.75 -2.09 5.62
C GLN A 307 36.86 -3.23 6.63
#